data_AF-A0A2U8E0K1-F1
#
_entry.id   AF-A0A2U8E0K1-F1
#
_cell.length_a   1.000
_cell.length_b   1.000
_cell.length_c   1.000
_cell.angle_alpha   90.00
_cell.angle_beta   90.00
_cell.angle_gamma   90.00
#
_symmetry.space_group_name_H-M   'P 1'
#
loop_
_entity.id
_entity.type
_entity.pdbx_description
1 polymer ?
#
loop_
_entity_poly.entity_id
_entity_poly.type
_entity_poly.pdbx_seq_one_letter_code
_entity_poly.pdbx_strand_id
1 'polypeptide(L)'
;MPRKAKKKTATSSVHSDAVESAIERAEAAAAEHSSNPGANEKIRALIRQAKEQGYLTTEDISEALPDTHEGQEEYENVLNILGNLEIEVIDPDQVEEYKQQKEDAEEEESRTSNNDILDDPVRMYLKQMGQVPLLTREQEVEISKRIETAELKAQNVLFEVAIIGRHIAELGAKLITREERFDRIVIDKKIESRESYFKHLPKLVETTQKNEESVAQGWEELRKAKTEADKKRVGTKYKKRENTLRANFSKYFFKLKVYEEYLESKKAVFAEIEELYAKLDRAKKPKTKKDAGIDTKPINARLKQIEQEWRINPARFLEVIKQTNVHVREAHKAKTEMVEANLRLVISIAKKYTNRGLSFLDLIQEGNMGLMKAVEKFEYRRGYKFSTYATWWIRQAITRSIADQARTIRIPVHMIETLNKVMQVQKQLLQEFGHEPTPDEVADEMNLPVERVQQIMKMAQQPISLQSPVGDGDDTSFGDFIEDKSAENPYDMTAFSLLREKIIDVLDSLTERERRVLSLRFGLIDGYSRTLEEVGKQFRVTRERIRQIEAKALRKMRHPTRIRQLHGFFDAEQIDNAQNLLQQVAREKKAGESIIPPSGIQSAFNPFGKR
;
A
#
# COMPACT_ATOMS: atom_id res chain seq x y z
N MET A 1 -59.35 -18.19 -24.76
CA MET A 1 -58.09 -17.71 -25.38
C MET A 1 -56.99 -17.74 -24.32
N PRO A 2 -55.84 -18.40 -24.59
CA PRO A 2 -55.14 -19.22 -23.61
C PRO A 2 -54.06 -18.47 -22.81
N ARG A 3 -53.88 -18.89 -21.55
CA ARG A 3 -52.71 -18.57 -20.71
C ARG A 3 -51.49 -19.26 -21.31
N LYS A 4 -50.44 -18.49 -21.60
CA LYS A 4 -49.15 -18.98 -22.09
C LYS A 4 -48.56 -20.03 -21.14
N ALA A 5 -48.25 -21.19 -21.68
CA ALA A 5 -47.57 -22.28 -21.02
C ALA A 5 -46.17 -21.86 -20.55
N LYS A 6 -45.87 -22.06 -19.26
CA LYS A 6 -44.50 -22.07 -18.74
C LYS A 6 -43.82 -23.35 -19.24
N LYS A 7 -42.71 -23.21 -19.95
CA LYS A 7 -41.77 -24.28 -20.28
C LYS A 7 -41.41 -25.05 -19.00
N LYS A 8 -41.74 -26.36 -18.95
CA LYS A 8 -41.11 -27.30 -18.02
C LYS A 8 -39.64 -27.42 -18.42
N THR A 9 -38.77 -27.04 -17.51
CA THR A 9 -37.31 -27.04 -17.63
C THR A 9 -36.75 -28.45 -17.51
N ALA A 10 -35.64 -28.66 -18.21
CA ALA A 10 -34.94 -29.92 -18.50
C ALA A 10 -34.31 -30.66 -17.30
N THR A 11 -34.74 -30.40 -16.06
CA THR A 11 -34.21 -31.07 -14.87
C THR A 11 -34.90 -32.40 -14.54
N SER A 12 -36.10 -32.66 -15.09
CA SER A 12 -36.79 -33.93 -14.88
C SER A 12 -36.31 -35.08 -15.79
N SER A 13 -35.59 -34.79 -16.89
CA SER A 13 -35.08 -35.82 -17.80
C SER A 13 -33.66 -36.29 -17.45
N VAL A 14 -32.85 -35.43 -16.81
CA VAL A 14 -31.48 -35.81 -16.39
C VAL A 14 -31.51 -36.80 -15.22
N HIS A 15 -32.53 -36.69 -14.35
CA HIS A 15 -32.72 -37.65 -13.27
C HIS A 15 -33.25 -39.01 -13.75
N SER A 16 -34.05 -39.09 -14.82
CA SER A 16 -34.48 -40.37 -15.39
C SER A 16 -33.32 -41.12 -16.06
N ASP A 17 -32.48 -40.42 -16.82
CA ASP A 17 -31.37 -41.04 -17.57
C ASP A 17 -30.22 -41.49 -16.65
N ALA A 18 -29.99 -40.77 -15.55
CA ALA A 18 -29.04 -41.18 -14.50
C ALA A 18 -29.56 -42.35 -13.64
N VAL A 19 -30.88 -42.58 -13.62
CA VAL A 19 -31.51 -43.74 -12.96
C VAL A 19 -31.41 -44.96 -13.87
N GLU A 20 -31.72 -44.84 -15.16
CA GLU A 20 -31.56 -45.93 -16.15
C GLU A 20 -30.11 -46.39 -16.28
N SER A 21 -29.14 -45.48 -16.37
CA SER A 21 -27.71 -45.86 -16.52
C SER A 21 -27.07 -46.46 -15.26
N ALA A 22 -27.63 -46.22 -14.08
CA ALA A 22 -27.21 -46.88 -12.85
C ALA A 22 -27.88 -48.26 -12.69
N ILE A 23 -29.13 -48.39 -13.15
CA ILE A 23 -29.83 -49.68 -13.26
C ILE A 23 -29.10 -50.60 -14.24
N GLU A 24 -28.63 -50.10 -15.39
CA GLU A 24 -27.81 -50.89 -16.33
C GLU A 24 -26.46 -51.35 -15.73
N ARG A 25 -25.82 -50.54 -14.88
CA ARG A 25 -24.58 -50.93 -14.18
C ARG A 25 -24.84 -51.94 -13.05
N ALA A 26 -25.94 -51.79 -12.33
CA ALA A 26 -26.37 -52.74 -11.32
C ALA A 26 -26.83 -54.07 -11.96
N GLU A 27 -27.44 -54.03 -13.14
CA GLU A 27 -27.77 -55.21 -13.95
C GLU A 27 -26.52 -55.95 -14.41
N ALA A 28 -25.48 -55.22 -14.84
CA ALA A 28 -24.21 -55.82 -15.23
C ALA A 28 -23.49 -56.49 -14.03
N ALA A 29 -23.54 -55.86 -12.85
CA ALA A 29 -22.96 -56.43 -11.62
C ALA A 29 -23.78 -57.61 -11.06
N ALA A 30 -25.12 -57.54 -11.12
CA ALA A 30 -26.01 -58.61 -10.63
C ALA A 30 -26.03 -59.83 -11.58
N ALA A 31 -25.86 -59.62 -12.90
CA ALA A 31 -25.75 -60.69 -13.88
C ALA A 31 -24.48 -61.54 -13.72
N GLU A 32 -23.44 -61.01 -13.07
CA GLU A 32 -22.21 -61.77 -12.78
C GLU A 32 -22.34 -62.66 -11.53
N HIS A 33 -23.29 -62.41 -10.62
CA HIS A 33 -23.33 -63.07 -9.29
C HIS A 33 -24.68 -63.69 -8.88
N SER A 34 -25.73 -63.68 -9.71
CA SER A 34 -27.00 -64.37 -9.42
C SER A 34 -27.64 -64.99 -10.67
N SER A 35 -28.00 -66.27 -10.59
CA SER A 35 -28.67 -67.03 -11.66
C SER A 35 -30.19 -67.06 -11.50
N ASN A 36 -30.83 -66.02 -10.95
CA ASN A 36 -32.27 -65.99 -10.74
C ASN A 36 -32.94 -64.66 -11.18
N PRO A 37 -33.75 -64.64 -12.26
CA PRO A 37 -34.34 -63.40 -12.80
C PRO A 37 -35.22 -62.62 -11.82
N GLY A 38 -35.82 -63.30 -10.83
CA GLY A 38 -36.69 -62.68 -9.83
C GLY A 38 -35.96 -61.87 -8.75
N ALA A 39 -34.68 -62.16 -8.48
CA ALA A 39 -33.87 -61.39 -7.53
C ALA A 39 -33.45 -60.03 -8.10
N ASN A 40 -33.12 -59.99 -9.40
CA ASN A 40 -32.71 -58.77 -10.09
C ASN A 40 -33.82 -57.70 -10.14
N GLU A 41 -35.08 -58.10 -10.28
CA GLU A 41 -36.21 -57.16 -10.30
C GLU A 41 -36.44 -56.52 -8.91
N LYS A 42 -36.21 -57.28 -7.83
CA LYS A 42 -36.28 -56.79 -6.45
C LYS A 42 -35.13 -55.86 -6.10
N ILE A 43 -33.91 -56.16 -6.55
CA ILE A 43 -32.74 -55.30 -6.37
C ILE A 43 -32.95 -53.94 -7.08
N ARG A 44 -33.56 -53.94 -8.27
CA ARG A 44 -33.95 -52.69 -8.97
C ARG A 44 -34.96 -51.86 -8.17
N ALA A 45 -35.93 -52.50 -7.52
CA ALA A 45 -36.90 -51.81 -6.67
C ALA A 45 -36.21 -51.15 -5.46
N LEU A 46 -35.30 -51.87 -4.80
CA LEU A 46 -34.51 -51.33 -3.68
C LEU A 46 -33.62 -50.16 -4.10
N ILE A 47 -32.91 -50.26 -5.24
CA ILE A 47 -32.08 -49.15 -5.75
C ILE A 47 -32.92 -47.91 -6.07
N ARG A 48 -34.14 -48.09 -6.59
CA ARG A 48 -35.06 -46.98 -6.87
C ARG A 48 -35.53 -46.31 -5.59
N GLN A 49 -35.89 -47.10 -4.58
CA GLN A 49 -36.30 -46.61 -3.26
C GLN A 49 -35.15 -45.88 -2.55
N ALA A 50 -33.94 -46.44 -2.58
CA ALA A 50 -32.73 -45.83 -2.03
C ALA A 50 -32.41 -44.48 -2.68
N LYS A 51 -32.62 -44.33 -3.99
CA LYS A 51 -32.30 -43.08 -4.69
C LYS A 51 -33.38 -42.00 -4.51
N GLU A 52 -34.63 -42.38 -4.22
CA GLU A 52 -35.70 -41.45 -3.87
C GLU A 52 -35.59 -40.95 -2.42
N GLN A 53 -35.21 -41.83 -1.50
CA GLN A 53 -35.11 -41.51 -0.06
C GLN A 53 -33.70 -41.07 0.37
N GLY A 54 -32.68 -41.45 -0.40
CA GLY A 54 -31.26 -41.19 -0.11
C GLY A 54 -30.62 -42.15 0.89
N TYR A 55 -31.38 -43.08 1.45
CA TYR A 55 -30.94 -44.14 2.38
C TYR A 55 -31.84 -45.38 2.20
N LEU A 56 -31.44 -46.51 2.77
CA LEU A 56 -32.26 -47.73 2.78
C LEU A 56 -32.22 -48.39 4.17
N THR A 57 -33.33 -48.93 4.68
CA THR A 57 -33.32 -49.55 6.02
C THR A 57 -32.99 -51.05 5.99
N THR A 58 -32.44 -51.56 7.08
CA THR A 58 -32.19 -53.01 7.23
C THR A 58 -33.49 -53.83 7.16
N GLU A 59 -34.62 -53.27 7.59
CA GLU A 59 -35.96 -53.84 7.44
C GLU A 59 -36.40 -53.90 5.97
N ASP A 60 -36.20 -52.83 5.17
CA ASP A 60 -36.55 -52.80 3.74
C ASP A 60 -35.81 -53.89 2.94
N ILE A 61 -34.56 -54.19 3.29
CA ILE A 61 -33.79 -55.26 2.64
C ILE A 61 -34.36 -56.63 3.03
N SER A 62 -34.70 -56.81 4.31
CA SER A 62 -35.25 -58.07 4.84
C SER A 62 -36.68 -58.36 4.33
N GLU A 63 -37.48 -57.33 4.04
CA GLU A 63 -38.82 -57.49 3.46
C GLU A 63 -38.75 -57.91 2.00
N ALA A 64 -37.79 -57.35 1.23
CA ALA A 64 -37.60 -57.70 -0.16
C ALA A 64 -37.02 -59.12 -0.35
N LEU A 65 -36.17 -59.57 0.59
CA LEU A 65 -35.48 -60.86 0.57
C LEU A 65 -35.82 -61.68 1.84
N PRO A 66 -36.78 -62.62 1.77
CA PRO A 66 -37.16 -63.44 2.93
C PRO A 66 -36.05 -64.42 3.34
N ASP A 67 -35.94 -64.69 4.65
CA ASP A 67 -34.99 -65.63 5.28
C ASP A 67 -35.24 -67.10 4.86
N THR A 68 -34.76 -67.44 3.66
CA THR A 68 -34.50 -68.82 3.23
C THR A 68 -33.00 -69.06 3.17
N HIS A 69 -32.53 -70.30 3.37
CA HIS A 69 -31.09 -70.63 3.45
C HIS A 69 -30.24 -70.18 2.23
N GLU A 70 -30.86 -69.89 1.07
CA GLU A 70 -30.21 -69.33 -0.13
C GLU A 70 -30.12 -67.78 -0.11
N GLY A 71 -30.88 -67.10 0.76
CA GLY A 71 -30.95 -65.64 0.84
C GLY A 71 -29.80 -64.97 1.59
N GLN A 72 -28.98 -65.70 2.36
CA GLN A 72 -27.85 -65.11 3.12
C GLN A 72 -26.69 -64.67 2.21
N GLU A 73 -26.36 -65.47 1.20
CA GLU A 73 -25.33 -65.09 0.21
C GLU A 73 -25.85 -63.96 -0.71
N GLU A 74 -27.14 -63.97 -1.04
CA GLU A 74 -27.77 -62.89 -1.81
C GLU A 74 -27.84 -61.58 -1.01
N TYR A 75 -28.07 -61.64 0.29
CA TYR A 75 -28.09 -60.47 1.18
C TYR A 75 -26.73 -59.79 1.28
N GLU A 76 -25.65 -60.56 1.47
CA GLU A 76 -24.28 -60.03 1.47
C GLU A 76 -23.89 -59.44 0.11
N ASN A 77 -24.29 -60.08 -0.99
CA ASN A 77 -24.07 -59.56 -2.34
C ASN A 77 -24.81 -58.23 -2.57
N VAL A 78 -26.05 -58.10 -2.08
CA VAL A 78 -26.82 -56.85 -2.18
C VAL A 78 -26.20 -55.75 -1.34
N LEU A 79 -25.71 -56.04 -0.13
CA LEU A 79 -24.99 -55.06 0.69
C LEU A 79 -23.69 -54.57 0.00
N ASN A 80 -22.94 -55.46 -0.64
CA ASN A 80 -21.74 -55.09 -1.39
C ASN A 80 -22.08 -54.22 -2.62
N ILE A 81 -23.17 -54.53 -3.34
CA ILE A 81 -23.62 -53.72 -4.48
C ILE A 81 -24.09 -52.34 -4.02
N LEU A 82 -24.83 -52.25 -2.91
CA LEU A 82 -25.29 -50.99 -2.33
C LEU A 82 -24.12 -50.15 -1.80
N GLY A 83 -23.13 -50.77 -1.16
CA GLY A 83 -21.91 -50.10 -0.70
C GLY A 83 -21.07 -49.52 -1.86
N ASN A 84 -20.95 -50.24 -2.97
CA ASN A 84 -20.29 -49.73 -4.18
C ASN A 84 -21.03 -48.57 -4.86
N LEU A 85 -22.34 -48.43 -4.60
CA LEU A 85 -23.18 -47.35 -5.10
C LEU A 85 -23.29 -46.17 -4.12
N GLU A 86 -22.50 -46.17 -3.03
CA GLU A 86 -22.49 -45.15 -1.97
C GLU A 86 -23.87 -44.94 -1.31
N ILE A 87 -24.70 -45.99 -1.24
CA ILE A 87 -26.00 -45.96 -0.56
C ILE A 87 -25.81 -46.42 0.89
N GLU A 88 -26.09 -45.54 1.85
CA GLU A 88 -26.02 -45.87 3.27
C GLU A 88 -27.22 -46.73 3.71
N VAL A 89 -26.92 -47.87 4.31
CA VAL A 89 -27.89 -48.78 4.93
C VAL A 89 -27.95 -48.47 6.42
N ILE A 90 -29.14 -48.12 6.91
CA ILE A 90 -29.34 -47.56 8.25
C ILE A 90 -30.32 -48.45 9.02
N ASP A 91 -30.09 -48.66 10.31
CA ASP A 91 -31.06 -49.34 11.16
C ASP A 91 -32.31 -48.46 11.38
N PRO A 92 -33.52 -49.04 11.47
CA PRO A 92 -34.78 -48.29 11.56
C PRO A 92 -34.80 -47.28 12.73
N ASP A 93 -34.11 -47.57 13.83
CA ASP A 93 -33.99 -46.69 15.00
C ASP A 93 -33.10 -45.44 14.75
N GLN A 94 -32.22 -45.48 13.74
CA GLN A 94 -31.25 -44.40 13.43
C GLN A 94 -31.69 -43.53 12.25
N VAL A 95 -32.83 -43.83 11.63
CA VAL A 95 -33.36 -43.08 10.49
C VAL A 95 -33.75 -41.64 10.87
N GLU A 96 -34.25 -41.42 12.08
CA GLU A 96 -34.58 -40.07 12.55
C GLU A 96 -33.33 -39.22 12.77
N GLU A 97 -32.27 -39.78 13.36
CA GLU A 97 -30.98 -39.08 13.52
C GLU A 97 -30.31 -38.78 12.17
N TYR A 98 -30.38 -39.70 11.21
CA TYR A 98 -29.82 -39.48 9.88
C TYR A 98 -30.54 -38.38 9.10
N LYS A 99 -31.87 -38.36 9.14
CA LYS A 99 -32.66 -37.27 8.55
C LYS A 99 -32.32 -35.92 9.18
N GLN A 100 -32.16 -35.90 10.50
CA GLN A 100 -31.84 -34.68 11.24
C GLN A 100 -30.42 -34.19 10.92
N GLN A 101 -29.43 -35.09 10.83
CA GLN A 101 -28.07 -34.74 10.41
C GLN A 101 -28.00 -34.26 8.96
N LYS A 102 -28.80 -34.83 8.06
CA LYS A 102 -28.87 -34.37 6.67
C LYS A 102 -29.58 -33.02 6.55
N GLU A 103 -30.65 -32.80 7.30
CA GLU A 103 -31.31 -31.49 7.40
C GLU A 103 -30.36 -30.44 8.01
N ASP A 104 -29.61 -30.79 9.06
CA ASP A 104 -28.60 -29.92 9.67
C ASP A 104 -27.44 -29.63 8.71
N ALA A 105 -26.98 -30.63 7.94
CA ALA A 105 -25.94 -30.46 6.93
C ALA A 105 -26.41 -29.59 5.75
N GLU A 106 -27.64 -29.80 5.25
CA GLU A 106 -28.24 -28.94 4.22
C GLU A 106 -28.49 -27.52 4.75
N GLU A 107 -28.88 -27.36 6.02
CA GLU A 107 -28.97 -26.07 6.69
C GLU A 107 -27.60 -25.40 6.82
N GLU A 108 -26.55 -26.12 7.22
CA GLU A 108 -25.17 -25.61 7.26
C GLU A 108 -24.65 -25.25 5.87
N GLU A 109 -24.94 -26.04 4.83
CA GLU A 109 -24.57 -25.75 3.44
C GLU A 109 -25.32 -24.52 2.89
N SER A 110 -26.59 -24.34 3.30
CA SER A 110 -27.37 -23.13 2.99
C SER A 110 -26.90 -21.88 3.76
N ARG A 111 -26.37 -22.06 4.98
CA ARG A 111 -25.77 -20.97 5.79
C ARG A 111 -24.39 -20.59 5.27
N THR A 112 -23.55 -21.57 4.92
CA THR A 112 -22.22 -21.35 4.32
C THR A 112 -22.34 -20.70 2.94
N SER A 113 -23.27 -21.14 2.08
CA SER A 113 -23.49 -20.49 0.77
C SER A 113 -24.02 -19.05 0.89
N ASN A 114 -24.79 -18.72 1.92
CA ASN A 114 -25.16 -17.33 2.23
C ASN A 114 -23.99 -16.52 2.84
N ASN A 115 -23.09 -17.16 3.60
CA ASN A 115 -21.88 -16.54 4.13
C ASN A 115 -20.79 -16.33 3.07
N ASP A 116 -20.67 -17.20 2.05
CA ASP A 116 -19.76 -17.04 0.91
C ASP A 116 -20.09 -15.81 0.04
N ILE A 117 -21.35 -15.34 0.07
CA ILE A 117 -21.75 -14.07 -0.56
C ILE A 117 -21.28 -12.86 0.28
N LEU A 118 -21.08 -13.05 1.59
CA LEU A 118 -20.58 -12.05 2.51
C LEU A 118 -19.03 -11.99 2.55
N ASP A 119 -18.35 -13.10 2.25
CA ASP A 119 -16.90 -13.24 2.40
C ASP A 119 -16.08 -12.68 1.22
N ASP A 120 -16.68 -12.45 0.05
CA ASP A 120 -16.00 -11.75 -1.05
C ASP A 120 -16.20 -10.23 -0.97
N PRO A 121 -15.19 -9.45 -0.49
CA PRO A 121 -15.27 -7.99 -0.42
C PRO A 121 -15.51 -7.34 -1.79
N VAL A 122 -15.12 -7.99 -2.90
CA VAL A 122 -15.38 -7.49 -4.25
C VAL A 122 -16.88 -7.54 -4.56
N ARG A 123 -17.55 -8.66 -4.26
CA ARG A 123 -19.00 -8.80 -4.47
C ARG A 123 -19.78 -7.83 -3.59
N MET A 124 -19.40 -7.68 -2.32
CA MET A 124 -20.01 -6.71 -1.41
C MET A 124 -19.93 -5.28 -1.99
N TYR A 125 -18.74 -4.89 -2.44
CA TYR A 125 -18.52 -3.57 -3.04
C TYR A 125 -19.33 -3.36 -4.33
N LEU A 126 -19.36 -4.35 -5.23
CA LEU A 126 -20.15 -4.29 -6.46
C LEU A 126 -21.65 -4.15 -6.18
N LYS A 127 -22.16 -4.84 -5.16
CA LYS A 127 -23.57 -4.76 -4.74
C LYS A 127 -23.91 -3.38 -4.19
N GLN A 128 -23.08 -2.82 -3.31
CA GLN A 128 -23.29 -1.48 -2.73
C GLN A 128 -23.26 -0.39 -3.81
N MET A 129 -22.25 -0.42 -4.68
CA MET A 129 -22.14 0.51 -5.81
C MET A 129 -23.32 0.38 -6.79
N GLY A 130 -23.82 -0.85 -6.98
CA GLY A 130 -24.96 -1.15 -7.82
C GLY A 130 -26.24 -0.39 -7.45
N GLN A 131 -26.39 0.02 -6.18
CA GLN A 131 -27.58 0.71 -5.67
C GLN A 131 -27.69 2.17 -6.15
N VAL A 132 -26.56 2.82 -6.46
CA VAL A 132 -26.55 4.24 -6.87
C VAL A 132 -26.86 4.35 -8.36
N PRO A 133 -27.88 5.11 -8.80
CA PRO A 133 -28.20 5.25 -10.23
C PRO A 133 -27.09 5.97 -11.02
N LEU A 134 -27.04 5.73 -12.32
CA LEU A 134 -26.15 6.44 -13.24
C LEU A 134 -26.68 7.88 -13.46
N LEU A 135 -25.77 8.84 -13.54
CA LEU A 135 -26.12 10.24 -13.84
C LEU A 135 -26.23 10.49 -15.34
N THR A 136 -27.16 11.37 -15.71
CA THR A 136 -27.21 11.97 -17.04
C THR A 136 -26.24 13.16 -17.12
N ARG A 137 -25.90 13.59 -18.35
CA ARG A 137 -25.04 14.78 -18.57
C ARG A 137 -25.61 16.04 -17.91
N GLU A 138 -26.93 16.20 -17.91
CA GLU A 138 -27.58 17.36 -17.31
C GLU A 138 -27.43 17.34 -15.78
N GLN A 139 -27.60 16.16 -15.18
CA GLN A 139 -27.41 15.96 -13.74
C GLN A 139 -25.94 16.16 -13.33
N GLU A 140 -24.96 15.72 -14.15
CA GLU A 140 -23.54 16.00 -13.91
C GLU A 140 -23.25 17.52 -13.84
N VAL A 141 -23.87 18.28 -14.76
CA VAL A 141 -23.73 19.75 -14.79
C VAL A 141 -24.45 20.39 -13.60
N GLU A 142 -25.62 19.88 -13.21
CA GLU A 142 -26.37 20.37 -12.06
C GLU A 142 -25.59 20.15 -10.74
N ILE A 143 -25.04 18.96 -10.53
CA ILE A 143 -24.20 18.65 -9.37
C ILE A 143 -22.94 19.54 -9.38
N SER A 144 -22.30 19.72 -10.53
CA SER A 144 -21.14 20.62 -10.65
C SER A 144 -21.48 22.07 -10.27
N LYS A 145 -22.67 22.57 -10.67
CA LYS A 145 -23.17 23.89 -10.26
C LYS A 145 -23.49 23.93 -8.77
N ARG A 146 -24.08 22.88 -8.20
CA ARG A 146 -24.34 22.76 -6.76
C ARG A 146 -23.02 22.82 -5.96
N ILE A 147 -21.97 22.14 -6.41
CA ILE A 147 -20.64 22.21 -5.81
C ILE A 147 -20.10 23.65 -5.86
N GLU A 148 -20.07 24.27 -7.06
CA GLU A 148 -19.54 25.64 -7.22
C GLU A 148 -20.31 26.66 -6.36
N THR A 149 -21.64 26.57 -6.33
CA THR A 149 -22.48 27.49 -5.55
C THR A 149 -22.31 27.29 -4.05
N ALA A 150 -22.20 26.05 -3.57
CA ALA A 150 -21.95 25.76 -2.15
C ALA A 150 -20.56 26.25 -1.71
N GLU A 151 -19.52 26.04 -2.52
CA GLU A 151 -18.18 26.56 -2.25
C GLU A 151 -18.14 28.09 -2.23
N LEU A 152 -18.79 28.76 -3.19
CA LEU A 152 -18.89 30.22 -3.22
C LEU A 152 -19.67 30.77 -2.03
N LYS A 153 -20.78 30.13 -1.63
CA LYS A 153 -21.53 30.51 -0.41
C LYS A 153 -20.66 30.38 0.83
N ALA A 154 -19.95 29.26 0.99
CA ALA A 154 -19.04 29.05 2.10
C ALA A 154 -17.95 30.14 2.16
N GLN A 155 -17.34 30.46 1.02
CA GLN A 155 -16.34 31.53 0.91
C GLN A 155 -16.93 32.91 1.23
N ASN A 156 -18.11 33.23 0.71
CA ASN A 156 -18.75 34.54 0.94
C ASN A 156 -19.08 34.76 2.41
N VAL A 157 -19.66 33.75 3.08
CA VAL A 157 -19.97 33.79 4.52
C VAL A 157 -18.68 33.95 5.34
N LEU A 158 -17.64 33.21 4.96
CA LEU A 158 -16.35 33.29 5.63
C LEU A 158 -15.70 34.68 5.45
N PHE A 159 -15.74 35.23 4.25
CA PHE A 159 -15.23 36.56 3.91
C PHE A 159 -16.03 37.71 4.52
N GLU A 160 -17.18 37.44 5.14
CA GLU A 160 -17.83 38.44 5.99
C GLU A 160 -16.92 38.87 7.14
N VAL A 161 -16.08 37.96 7.66
CA VAL A 161 -15.23 38.19 8.82
C VAL A 161 -13.90 38.81 8.40
N ALA A 162 -13.64 40.04 8.85
CA ALA A 162 -12.41 40.76 8.55
C ALA A 162 -11.12 40.06 9.04
N ILE A 163 -11.19 39.24 10.10
CA ILE A 163 -10.01 38.61 10.72
C ILE A 163 -9.24 37.68 9.77
N ILE A 164 -9.94 37.13 8.79
CA ILE A 164 -9.38 36.19 7.82
C ILE A 164 -8.44 36.92 6.86
N GLY A 165 -8.58 38.23 6.71
CA GLY A 165 -7.65 39.05 5.93
C GLY A 165 -6.21 38.94 6.41
N ARG A 166 -5.97 38.83 7.72
CA ARG A 166 -4.63 38.59 8.27
C ARG A 166 -4.08 37.26 7.79
N HIS A 167 -4.86 36.19 7.92
CA HIS A 167 -4.44 34.86 7.50
C HIS A 167 -4.21 34.78 5.98
N ILE A 168 -5.07 35.38 5.17
CA ILE A 168 -4.91 35.46 3.71
C ILE A 168 -3.61 36.19 3.34
N ALA A 169 -3.32 37.31 4.00
CA ALA A 169 -2.10 38.08 3.76
C ALA A 169 -0.84 37.29 4.18
N GLU A 170 -0.87 36.61 5.32
CA GLU A 170 0.22 35.73 5.78
C GLU A 170 0.46 34.56 4.81
N LEU A 171 -0.59 33.89 4.34
CA LEU A 171 -0.48 32.84 3.34
C LEU A 171 0.07 33.38 2.01
N GLY A 172 -0.37 34.56 1.59
CA GLY A 172 0.18 35.25 0.44
C GLY A 172 1.68 35.54 0.59
N ALA A 173 2.12 35.97 1.77
CA ALA A 173 3.54 36.16 2.07
C ALA A 173 4.33 34.85 2.03
N LYS A 174 3.80 33.77 2.60
CA LYS A 174 4.41 32.43 2.56
C LYS A 174 4.54 31.86 1.14
N LEU A 175 3.60 32.18 0.26
CA LEU A 175 3.70 31.84 -1.17
C LEU A 175 4.84 32.61 -1.86
N ILE A 176 5.09 33.85 -1.46
CA ILE A 176 6.21 34.67 -1.98
C ILE A 176 7.55 34.12 -1.49
N THR A 177 7.65 33.77 -0.19
CA THR A 177 8.89 33.20 0.40
C THR A 177 9.15 31.75 0.01
N ARG A 178 8.22 31.11 -0.73
CA ARG A 178 8.27 29.70 -1.17
C ARG A 178 8.26 28.68 -0.02
N GLU A 179 7.78 29.08 1.16
CA GLU A 179 7.51 28.13 2.25
C GLU A 179 6.35 27.19 1.90
N GLU A 180 5.38 27.70 1.14
CA GLU A 180 4.20 26.94 0.72
C GLU A 180 4.13 26.74 -0.79
N ARG A 181 3.62 25.57 -1.19
CA ARG A 181 3.50 25.21 -2.60
C ARG A 181 2.25 25.84 -3.23
N PHE A 182 2.44 26.52 -4.36
CA PHE A 182 1.36 27.13 -5.16
C PHE A 182 0.19 26.17 -5.43
N ASP A 183 0.48 24.96 -5.93
CA ASP A 183 -0.54 23.96 -6.30
C ASP A 183 -1.39 23.49 -5.11
N ARG A 184 -0.90 23.63 -3.86
CA ARG A 184 -1.64 23.26 -2.66
C ARG A 184 -2.69 24.32 -2.33
N ILE A 185 -2.32 25.59 -2.39
CA ILE A 185 -3.10 26.71 -1.85
C ILE A 185 -4.02 27.33 -2.91
N VAL A 186 -3.53 27.53 -4.13
CA VAL A 186 -4.17 28.38 -5.13
C VAL A 186 -4.99 27.56 -6.13
N ILE A 187 -6.15 28.08 -6.53
CA ILE A 187 -6.96 27.53 -7.62
C ILE A 187 -6.37 27.99 -8.95
N ASP A 188 -5.53 27.15 -9.55
CA ASP A 188 -4.84 27.41 -10.84
C ASP A 188 -5.83 27.80 -11.95
N LYS A 189 -7.04 27.22 -11.94
CA LYS A 189 -8.10 27.45 -12.95
C LYS A 189 -8.56 28.90 -13.07
N LYS A 190 -8.43 29.71 -12.02
CA LYS A 190 -8.89 31.11 -12.01
C LYS A 190 -7.80 32.09 -12.44
N ILE A 191 -6.61 31.58 -12.74
CA ILE A 191 -5.43 32.38 -13.06
C ILE A 191 -5.07 32.14 -14.53
N GLU A 192 -4.79 33.23 -15.25
CA GLU A 192 -4.37 33.16 -16.66
C GLU A 192 -2.94 32.64 -16.80
N SER A 193 -2.02 33.20 -16.00
CA SER A 193 -0.61 32.80 -15.98
C SER A 193 -0.03 32.88 -14.57
N ARG A 194 0.69 31.82 -14.19
CA ARG A 194 1.40 31.75 -12.90
C ARG A 194 2.39 32.90 -12.74
N GLU A 195 3.10 33.26 -13.81
CA GLU A 195 4.09 34.34 -13.77
C GLU A 195 3.43 35.71 -13.50
N SER A 196 2.31 35.99 -14.18
CA SER A 196 1.52 37.20 -13.95
C SER A 196 1.00 37.27 -12.51
N TYR A 197 0.49 36.15 -12.00
CA TYR A 197 0.02 36.05 -10.62
C TYR A 197 1.13 36.38 -9.60
N PHE A 198 2.31 35.77 -9.75
CA PHE A 198 3.44 36.05 -8.84
C PHE A 198 3.99 37.47 -8.96
N LYS A 199 3.85 38.13 -10.12
CA LYS A 199 4.19 39.56 -10.28
C LYS A 199 3.23 40.47 -9.52
N HIS A 200 1.93 40.15 -9.51
CA HIS A 200 0.91 40.96 -8.85
C HIS A 200 0.71 40.65 -7.35
N LEU A 201 1.08 39.44 -6.92
CA LEU A 201 0.87 38.95 -5.55
C LEU A 201 1.53 39.83 -4.46
N PRO A 202 2.79 40.30 -4.59
CA PRO A 202 3.41 41.15 -3.57
C PRO A 202 2.62 42.44 -3.30
N LYS A 203 2.19 43.11 -4.38
CA LYS A 203 1.39 44.34 -4.29
C LYS A 203 0.03 44.07 -3.66
N LEU A 204 -0.58 42.91 -3.94
CA LEU A 204 -1.85 42.51 -3.35
C LEU A 204 -1.70 42.22 -1.84
N VAL A 205 -0.62 41.54 -1.44
CA VAL A 205 -0.28 41.29 -0.02
C VAL A 205 -0.07 42.60 0.72
N GLU A 206 0.75 43.50 0.19
CA GLU A 206 1.00 44.81 0.80
C GLU A 206 -0.30 45.63 0.95
N THR A 207 -1.14 45.65 -0.09
CA THR A 207 -2.44 46.35 -0.05
C THR A 207 -3.37 45.73 0.99
N THR A 208 -3.38 44.41 1.11
CA THR A 208 -4.24 43.69 2.06
C THR A 208 -3.77 43.89 3.50
N GLN A 209 -2.45 43.91 3.75
CA GLN A 209 -1.88 44.24 5.06
C GLN A 209 -2.23 45.68 5.48
N LYS A 210 -2.02 46.67 4.60
CA LYS A 210 -2.40 48.07 4.86
C LYS A 210 -3.90 48.23 5.13
N ASN A 211 -4.75 47.51 4.39
CA ASN A 211 -6.19 47.53 4.63
C ASN A 211 -6.57 46.84 5.95
N GLU A 212 -5.88 45.77 6.36
CA GLU A 212 -6.08 45.12 7.66
C GLU A 212 -5.71 46.04 8.82
N GLU A 213 -4.58 46.76 8.71
CA GLU A 213 -4.16 47.76 9.69
C GLU A 213 -5.17 48.92 9.78
N SER A 214 -5.70 49.38 8.65
CA SER A 214 -6.74 50.41 8.60
C SER A 214 -8.06 49.97 9.26
N VAL A 215 -8.44 48.70 9.09
CA VAL A 215 -9.58 48.08 9.78
C VAL A 215 -9.30 47.95 11.29
N ALA A 216 -8.08 47.57 11.68
CA ALA A 216 -7.64 47.52 13.08
C ALA A 216 -7.80 48.89 13.77
N GLN A 217 -7.32 49.96 13.11
CA GLN A 217 -7.47 51.32 13.59
C GLN A 217 -8.94 51.73 13.68
N GLY A 218 -9.74 51.37 12.67
CA GLY A 218 -11.18 51.66 12.65
C GLY A 218 -11.95 50.99 13.79
N TRP A 219 -11.53 49.79 14.19
CA TRP A 219 -12.09 49.09 15.36
C TRP A 219 -11.74 49.80 16.66
N GLU A 220 -10.50 50.27 16.81
CA GLU A 220 -10.07 51.03 17.98
C GLU A 220 -10.75 52.40 18.08
N GLU A 221 -10.98 53.06 16.93
CA GLU A 221 -11.80 54.27 16.83
C GLU A 221 -13.25 54.00 17.30
N LEU A 222 -13.84 52.88 16.87
CA LEU A 222 -15.19 52.48 17.27
C LEU A 222 -15.28 52.22 18.78
N ARG A 223 -14.21 51.65 19.36
CA ARG A 223 -14.09 51.41 20.82
C ARG A 223 -14.04 52.71 21.62
N LYS A 224 -13.30 53.72 21.13
CA LYS A 224 -13.12 55.01 21.82
C LYS A 224 -14.33 55.94 21.69
N ALA A 225 -15.26 55.66 20.78
CA ALA A 225 -16.47 56.45 20.58
C ALA A 225 -17.43 56.34 21.77
N LYS A 226 -17.63 57.46 22.49
CA LYS A 226 -18.49 57.52 23.69
C LYS A 226 -19.96 57.78 23.36
N THR A 227 -20.24 58.60 22.34
CA THR A 227 -21.59 59.05 21.96
C THR A 227 -22.28 58.11 20.97
N GLU A 228 -23.60 57.93 21.08
CA GLU A 228 -24.43 57.09 20.19
C GLU A 228 -24.30 57.52 18.70
N ALA A 229 -24.29 58.82 18.44
CA ALA A 229 -24.13 59.40 17.10
C ALA A 229 -22.72 59.15 16.52
N ASP A 230 -21.69 59.25 17.35
CA ASP A 230 -20.31 58.94 16.95
C ASP A 230 -20.12 57.45 16.67
N LYS A 231 -20.73 56.56 17.47
CA LYS A 231 -20.72 55.12 17.21
C LYS A 231 -21.35 54.78 15.86
N LYS A 232 -22.46 55.42 15.47
CA LYS A 232 -23.07 55.23 14.14
C LYS A 232 -22.18 55.76 13.01
N ARG A 233 -21.57 56.94 13.18
CA ARG A 233 -20.67 57.55 12.18
C ARG A 233 -19.37 56.78 12.01
N VAL A 234 -18.75 56.34 13.10
CA VAL A 234 -17.51 55.55 13.07
C VAL A 234 -17.81 54.12 12.62
N GLY A 235 -18.94 53.54 13.02
CA GLY A 235 -19.37 52.22 12.56
C GLY A 235 -19.62 52.15 11.05
N THR A 236 -20.19 53.20 10.45
CA THR A 236 -20.34 53.27 8.98
C THR A 236 -18.98 53.42 8.28
N LYS A 237 -18.03 54.17 8.84
CA LYS A 237 -16.64 54.22 8.33
C LYS A 237 -15.92 52.88 8.45
N TYR A 238 -16.06 52.19 9.58
CA TYR A 238 -15.50 50.86 9.82
C TYR A 238 -16.02 49.86 8.78
N LYS A 239 -17.34 49.79 8.56
CA LYS A 239 -17.93 48.93 7.52
C LYS A 239 -17.41 49.23 6.11
N LYS A 240 -17.15 50.51 5.79
CA LYS A 240 -16.53 50.86 4.50
C LYS A 240 -15.12 50.29 4.39
N ARG A 241 -14.28 50.45 5.42
CA ARG A 241 -12.91 49.88 5.46
C ARG A 241 -12.94 48.35 5.35
N GLU A 242 -13.85 47.70 6.05
CA GLU A 242 -14.08 46.25 5.99
C GLU A 242 -14.47 45.77 4.59
N ASN A 243 -15.39 46.49 3.92
CA ASN A 243 -15.77 46.15 2.54
C ASN A 243 -14.60 46.32 1.55
N THR A 244 -13.75 47.33 1.73
CA THR A 244 -12.53 47.50 0.93
C THR A 244 -11.54 46.35 1.14
N LEU A 245 -11.36 45.90 2.38
CA LEU A 245 -10.53 44.74 2.68
C LEU A 245 -11.11 43.46 2.05
N ARG A 246 -12.42 43.24 2.19
CA ARG A 246 -13.14 42.08 1.63
C ARG A 246 -12.98 41.95 0.12
N ALA A 247 -12.98 43.07 -0.60
CA ALA A 247 -12.80 43.09 -2.05
C ALA A 247 -11.45 42.54 -2.52
N ASN A 248 -10.44 42.45 -1.63
CA ASN A 248 -9.15 41.85 -1.96
C ASN A 248 -9.16 40.33 -1.80
N PHE A 249 -10.00 39.75 -0.95
CA PHE A 249 -9.97 38.32 -0.63
C PHE A 249 -10.24 37.43 -1.85
N SER A 250 -11.20 37.83 -2.69
CA SER A 250 -11.54 37.07 -3.90
C SER A 250 -10.42 37.04 -4.94
N LYS A 251 -9.49 38.02 -4.92
CA LYS A 251 -8.38 38.13 -5.88
C LYS A 251 -7.22 37.17 -5.61
N TYR A 252 -7.17 36.56 -4.42
CA TYR A 252 -6.13 35.57 -4.08
C TYR A 252 -6.39 34.20 -4.70
N PHE A 253 -7.65 33.88 -5.01
CA PHE A 253 -8.06 32.60 -5.59
C PHE A 253 -7.63 31.36 -4.79
N PHE A 254 -7.61 31.44 -3.45
CA PHE A 254 -7.28 30.29 -2.59
C PHE A 254 -8.39 29.23 -2.59
N LYS A 255 -7.99 27.97 -2.43
CA LYS A 255 -8.90 26.81 -2.32
C LYS A 255 -9.65 26.82 -1.00
N LEU A 256 -10.86 26.26 -0.99
CA LEU A 256 -11.69 26.13 0.22
C LEU A 256 -10.98 25.36 1.34
N LYS A 257 -10.22 24.31 0.98
CA LYS A 257 -9.46 23.48 1.92
C LYS A 257 -8.49 24.27 2.82
N VAL A 258 -7.91 25.36 2.30
CA VAL A 258 -6.99 26.22 3.07
C VAL A 258 -7.74 26.92 4.21
N TYR A 259 -8.98 27.33 3.94
CA TYR A 259 -9.83 27.93 4.95
C TYR A 259 -10.37 26.89 5.94
N GLU A 260 -10.64 25.66 5.50
CA GLU A 260 -10.99 24.55 6.40
C GLU A 260 -9.85 24.24 7.37
N GLU A 261 -8.60 24.17 6.88
CA GLU A 261 -7.39 23.99 7.71
C GLU A 261 -7.25 25.12 8.74
N TYR A 262 -7.52 26.37 8.35
CA TYR A 262 -7.53 27.51 9.27
C TYR A 262 -8.60 27.38 10.35
N LEU A 263 -9.84 27.03 9.98
CA LEU A 263 -10.94 26.86 10.93
C LEU A 263 -10.66 25.71 11.92
N GLU A 264 -10.10 24.59 11.44
CA GLU A 264 -9.73 23.46 12.30
C GLU A 264 -8.64 23.87 13.31
N SER A 265 -7.65 24.68 12.88
CA SER A 265 -6.60 25.18 13.78
C SER A 265 -7.13 26.08 14.92
N LYS A 266 -8.34 26.66 14.75
CA LYS A 266 -8.98 27.58 15.70
C LYS A 266 -10.14 26.96 16.46
N LYS A 267 -10.38 25.67 16.28
CA LYS A 267 -11.45 24.91 16.94
C LYS A 267 -11.43 25.00 18.46
N ALA A 268 -10.24 25.06 19.08
CA ALA A 268 -10.11 25.23 20.53
C ALA A 268 -10.73 26.55 21.02
N VAL A 269 -10.53 27.64 20.26
CA VAL A 269 -11.12 28.95 20.56
C VAL A 269 -12.63 28.91 20.37
N PHE A 270 -13.11 28.22 19.34
CA PHE A 270 -14.56 28.07 19.12
C PHE A 270 -15.22 27.26 20.25
N ALA A 271 -14.58 26.18 20.69
CA ALA A 271 -15.05 25.38 21.82
C ALA A 271 -15.08 26.20 23.12
N GLU A 272 -14.07 27.04 23.37
CA GLU A 272 -14.06 27.97 24.52
C GLU A 272 -15.26 28.93 24.46
N ILE A 273 -15.53 29.54 23.31
CA ILE A 273 -16.66 30.47 23.14
C ILE A 273 -18.00 29.76 23.36
N GLU A 274 -18.18 28.55 22.79
CA GLU A 274 -19.39 27.74 22.98
C GLU A 274 -19.60 27.36 24.45
N GLU A 275 -18.53 26.97 25.15
CA GLU A 275 -18.60 26.62 26.58
C GLU A 275 -18.97 27.84 27.44
N LEU A 276 -18.40 29.01 27.14
CA LEU A 276 -18.72 30.26 27.84
C LEU A 276 -20.19 30.65 27.64
N TYR A 277 -20.73 30.55 26.41
CA TYR A 277 -22.15 30.79 26.17
C TYR A 277 -23.04 29.73 26.82
N ALA A 278 -22.64 28.45 26.81
CA ALA A 278 -23.39 27.39 27.49
C ALA A 278 -23.47 27.62 29.01
N LYS A 279 -22.37 28.07 29.64
CA LYS A 279 -22.36 28.46 31.07
C LYS A 279 -23.26 29.66 31.32
N LEU A 280 -23.25 30.65 30.42
CA LEU A 280 -24.08 31.85 30.52
C LEU A 280 -25.58 31.51 30.34
N ASP A 281 -25.93 30.58 29.46
CA ASP A 281 -27.30 30.10 29.28
C ASP A 281 -27.77 29.25 30.47
N ARG A 282 -26.91 28.41 31.07
CA ARG A 282 -27.20 27.70 32.32
C ARG A 282 -27.46 28.66 33.48
N ALA A 283 -26.68 29.75 33.58
CA ALA A 283 -26.89 30.79 34.58
C ALA A 283 -28.22 31.56 34.36
N LYS A 284 -28.65 31.74 33.10
CA LYS A 284 -29.94 32.38 32.76
C LYS A 284 -31.15 31.46 33.00
N LYS A 285 -31.00 30.14 32.80
CA LYS A 285 -32.05 29.13 33.00
C LYS A 285 -31.56 28.03 33.94
N PRO A 286 -31.41 28.32 35.24
CA PRO A 286 -30.86 27.36 36.19
C PRO A 286 -31.82 26.19 36.42
N LYS A 287 -31.36 24.96 36.15
CA LYS A 287 -32.11 23.73 36.48
C LYS A 287 -31.64 23.14 37.81
N THR A 288 -30.44 23.47 38.26
CA THR A 288 -29.87 23.03 39.54
C THR A 288 -29.37 24.20 40.39
N LYS A 289 -29.21 23.99 41.71
CA LYS A 289 -28.60 24.99 42.62
C LYS A 289 -27.17 25.40 42.23
N LYS A 290 -26.42 24.49 41.57
CA LYS A 290 -25.08 24.79 41.02
C LYS A 290 -25.15 25.75 39.82
N ASP A 291 -26.20 25.67 39.00
CA ASP A 291 -26.38 26.56 37.85
C ASP A 291 -26.74 28.00 38.28
N ALA A 292 -27.49 28.14 39.38
CA ALA A 292 -27.86 29.45 39.95
C ALA A 292 -26.68 30.17 40.63
N GLY A 293 -25.61 29.44 40.99
CA GLY A 293 -24.40 29.97 41.61
C GLY A 293 -23.27 30.32 40.64
N ILE A 294 -23.51 30.23 39.32
CA ILE A 294 -22.49 30.56 38.31
C ILE A 294 -22.27 32.07 38.28
N ASP A 295 -21.04 32.52 38.58
CA ASP A 295 -20.68 33.93 38.44
C ASP A 295 -20.55 34.31 36.95
N THR A 296 -21.44 35.20 36.51
CA THR A 296 -21.50 35.67 35.12
C THR A 296 -20.48 36.77 34.81
N LYS A 297 -19.90 37.43 35.82
CA LYS A 297 -18.91 38.50 35.63
C LYS A 297 -17.60 38.03 34.96
N PRO A 298 -16.92 36.96 35.42
CA PRO A 298 -15.69 36.49 34.78
C PRO A 298 -15.94 35.96 33.36
N ILE A 299 -17.08 35.32 33.12
CA ILE A 299 -17.48 34.81 31.80
C ILE A 299 -17.66 35.97 30.82
N ASN A 300 -18.41 37.02 31.21
CA ASN A 300 -18.60 38.20 30.38
C ASN A 300 -17.28 38.96 30.15
N ALA A 301 -16.39 39.03 31.15
CA ALA A 301 -15.06 39.62 30.99
C ALA A 301 -14.22 38.85 29.97
N ARG A 302 -14.25 37.52 30.00
CA ARG A 302 -13.54 36.66 29.05
C ARG A 302 -14.12 36.77 27.64
N LEU A 303 -15.45 36.74 27.48
CA LEU A 303 -16.10 36.98 26.18
C LEU A 303 -15.72 38.34 25.60
N LYS A 304 -15.61 39.37 26.43
CA LYS A 304 -15.19 40.71 26.00
C LYS A 304 -13.69 40.77 25.64
N GLN A 305 -12.84 39.95 26.25
CA GLN A 305 -11.43 39.80 25.82
C GLN A 305 -11.37 39.13 24.44
N ILE A 306 -12.13 38.05 24.24
CA ILE A 306 -12.19 37.36 22.95
C ILE A 306 -12.74 38.29 21.87
N GLU A 307 -13.79 39.07 22.17
CA GLU A 307 -14.32 40.09 21.26
C GLU A 307 -13.26 41.13 20.86
N GLN A 308 -12.35 41.49 21.77
CA GLN A 308 -11.27 42.42 21.49
C GLN A 308 -10.17 41.82 20.62
N GLU A 309 -9.75 40.59 20.93
CA GLU A 309 -8.72 39.88 20.18
C GLU A 309 -9.18 39.60 18.74
N TRP A 310 -10.43 39.16 18.58
CA TRP A 310 -10.98 38.73 17.30
C TRP A 310 -11.68 39.84 16.51
N ARG A 311 -11.90 41.00 17.13
CA ARG A 311 -12.58 42.19 16.55
C ARG A 311 -13.95 41.87 15.95
N ILE A 312 -14.64 40.89 16.54
CA ILE A 312 -15.97 40.47 16.15
C ILE A 312 -16.72 40.04 17.40
N ASN A 313 -18.03 40.28 17.40
CA ASN A 313 -18.89 39.77 18.45
C ASN A 313 -18.83 38.22 18.48
N PRO A 314 -18.51 37.59 19.63
CA PRO A 314 -18.34 36.13 19.69
C PRO A 314 -19.58 35.34 19.26
N ALA A 315 -20.80 35.85 19.50
CA ALA A 315 -22.03 35.20 19.06
C ALA A 315 -22.17 35.23 17.53
N ARG A 316 -21.87 36.37 16.90
CA ARG A 316 -21.89 36.49 15.43
C ARG A 316 -20.81 35.61 14.81
N PHE A 317 -19.66 35.49 15.46
CA PHE A 317 -18.57 34.65 14.97
C PHE A 317 -18.94 33.17 14.95
N LEU A 318 -19.57 32.67 16.02
CA LEU A 318 -20.11 31.30 16.06
C LEU A 318 -21.18 31.08 14.97
N GLU A 319 -22.06 32.05 14.75
CA GLU A 319 -23.08 31.96 13.70
C GLU A 319 -22.46 31.83 12.30
N VAL A 320 -21.45 32.66 12.00
CA VAL A 320 -20.73 32.63 10.73
C VAL A 320 -20.04 31.28 10.52
N ILE A 321 -19.32 30.77 11.52
CA ILE A 321 -18.64 29.47 11.43
C ILE A 321 -19.66 28.34 11.21
N LYS A 322 -20.79 28.37 11.93
CA LYS A 322 -21.85 27.39 11.78
C LYS A 322 -22.42 27.41 10.35
N GLN A 323 -22.68 28.60 9.80
CA GLN A 323 -23.16 28.77 8.42
C GLN A 323 -22.10 28.31 7.40
N THR A 324 -20.83 28.66 7.58
CA THR A 324 -19.73 28.18 6.73
C THR A 324 -19.67 26.65 6.74
N ASN A 325 -19.71 26.01 7.91
CA ASN A 325 -19.66 24.55 8.04
C ASN A 325 -20.86 23.86 7.37
N VAL A 326 -22.05 24.48 7.38
CA VAL A 326 -23.23 23.96 6.65
C VAL A 326 -22.96 23.95 5.15
N HIS A 327 -22.47 25.05 4.58
CA HIS A 327 -22.18 25.14 3.14
C HIS A 327 -20.99 24.27 2.72
N VAL A 328 -19.96 24.15 3.57
CA VAL A 328 -18.86 23.21 3.38
C VAL A 328 -19.40 21.78 3.30
N ARG A 329 -20.24 21.36 4.24
CA ARG A 329 -20.88 20.03 4.22
C ARG A 329 -21.75 19.81 2.99
N GLU A 330 -22.48 20.84 2.55
CA GLU A 330 -23.29 20.80 1.32
C GLU A 330 -22.39 20.56 0.08
N ALA A 331 -21.26 21.24 -0.01
CA ALA A 331 -20.27 21.05 -1.08
C ALA A 331 -19.66 19.65 -1.04
N HIS A 332 -19.25 19.16 0.13
CA HIS A 332 -18.73 17.79 0.29
C HIS A 332 -19.76 16.74 -0.08
N LYS A 333 -21.02 16.90 0.35
CA LYS A 333 -22.11 15.98 0.01
C LYS A 333 -22.34 15.92 -1.51
N ALA A 334 -22.35 17.06 -2.19
CA ALA A 334 -22.50 17.11 -3.65
C ALA A 334 -21.29 16.48 -4.38
N LYS A 335 -20.07 16.63 -3.85
CA LYS A 335 -18.88 15.93 -4.37
C LYS A 335 -19.00 14.41 -4.18
N THR A 336 -19.42 13.95 -3.01
CA THR A 336 -19.63 12.52 -2.72
C THR A 336 -20.69 11.94 -3.66
N GLU A 337 -21.81 12.62 -3.84
CA GLU A 337 -22.87 12.25 -4.79
C GLU A 337 -22.32 12.09 -6.22
N MET A 338 -21.46 13.01 -6.66
CA MET A 338 -20.80 12.94 -7.97
C MET A 338 -19.83 11.75 -8.09
N VAL A 339 -19.08 11.44 -7.03
CA VAL A 339 -18.14 10.30 -6.99
C VAL A 339 -18.90 8.97 -7.02
N GLU A 340 -19.89 8.80 -6.15
CA GLU A 340 -20.70 7.58 -6.00
C GLU A 340 -21.35 7.16 -7.31
N ALA A 341 -21.95 8.11 -8.03
CA ALA A 341 -22.55 7.85 -9.33
C ALA A 341 -21.56 7.37 -10.41
N ASN A 342 -20.28 7.72 -10.27
CA ASN A 342 -19.23 7.45 -11.24
C ASN A 342 -18.29 6.29 -10.85
N LEU A 343 -18.51 5.61 -9.73
CA LEU A 343 -17.69 4.47 -9.29
C LEU A 343 -17.63 3.35 -10.35
N ARG A 344 -18.70 3.12 -11.11
CA ARG A 344 -18.74 2.12 -12.21
C ARG A 344 -17.70 2.40 -13.30
N LEU A 345 -17.43 3.69 -13.57
CA LEU A 345 -16.42 4.09 -14.55
C LEU A 345 -15.03 3.60 -14.12
N VAL A 346 -14.70 3.74 -12.84
CA VAL A 346 -13.42 3.29 -12.28
C VAL A 346 -13.23 1.80 -12.48
N ILE A 347 -14.25 0.99 -12.18
CA ILE A 347 -14.21 -0.46 -12.37
C ILE A 347 -13.97 -0.82 -13.84
N SER A 348 -14.66 -0.14 -14.77
CA SER A 348 -14.50 -0.41 -16.21
C SER A 348 -13.07 -0.13 -16.71
N ILE A 349 -12.37 0.81 -16.08
CA ILE A 349 -10.98 1.16 -16.39
C ILE A 349 -10.02 0.20 -15.69
N ALA A 350 -10.23 -0.06 -14.39
CA ALA A 350 -9.40 -0.94 -13.56
C ALA A 350 -9.35 -2.38 -14.09
N LYS A 351 -10.45 -2.88 -14.67
CA LYS A 351 -10.50 -4.21 -15.32
C LYS A 351 -9.41 -4.44 -16.38
N LYS A 352 -8.89 -3.38 -17.01
CA LYS A 352 -7.81 -3.50 -18.02
C LYS A 352 -6.41 -3.70 -17.42
N TYR A 353 -6.29 -3.50 -16.11
CA TYR A 353 -5.04 -3.54 -15.36
C TYR A 353 -5.00 -4.68 -14.34
N THR A 354 -5.98 -5.60 -14.37
CA THR A 354 -5.92 -6.84 -13.60
C THR A 354 -4.69 -7.65 -14.01
N ASN A 355 -4.17 -8.45 -13.08
CA ASN A 355 -3.00 -9.32 -13.30
C ASN A 355 -1.68 -8.57 -13.55
N ARG A 356 -1.54 -7.33 -13.06
CA ARG A 356 -0.28 -6.55 -13.12
C ARG A 356 0.48 -6.49 -11.79
N GLY A 357 0.20 -7.43 -10.88
CA GLY A 357 0.86 -7.56 -9.57
C GLY A 357 0.15 -6.88 -8.40
N LEU A 358 -0.97 -6.19 -8.63
CA LEU A 358 -1.78 -5.58 -7.57
C LEU A 358 -3.18 -6.22 -7.54
N SER A 359 -3.78 -6.32 -6.35
CA SER A 359 -5.15 -6.82 -6.17
C SER A 359 -6.15 -5.94 -6.91
N PHE A 360 -7.26 -6.54 -7.36
CA PHE A 360 -8.30 -5.81 -8.06
C PHE A 360 -8.96 -4.73 -7.19
N LEU A 361 -9.12 -4.98 -5.89
CA LEU A 361 -9.65 -3.99 -4.94
C LEU A 361 -8.73 -2.78 -4.81
N ASP A 362 -7.43 -3.02 -4.71
CA ASP A 362 -6.45 -1.93 -4.58
C ASP A 362 -6.42 -1.07 -5.85
N LEU A 363 -6.50 -1.69 -7.04
CA LEU A 363 -6.64 -0.97 -8.31
C LEU A 363 -7.90 -0.11 -8.34
N ILE A 364 -9.02 -0.62 -7.82
CA ILE A 364 -10.26 0.15 -7.71
C ILE A 364 -10.09 1.32 -6.74
N GLN A 365 -9.48 1.12 -5.57
CA GLN A 365 -9.31 2.18 -4.58
C GLN A 365 -8.40 3.31 -5.08
N GLU A 366 -7.29 2.96 -5.72
CA GLU A 366 -6.38 3.92 -6.34
C GLU A 366 -7.07 4.67 -7.49
N GLY A 367 -7.90 3.96 -8.27
CA GLY A 367 -8.77 4.56 -9.28
C GLY A 367 -9.82 5.51 -8.68
N ASN A 368 -10.43 5.15 -7.55
CA ASN A 368 -11.38 6.00 -6.82
C ASN A 368 -10.71 7.27 -6.29
N MET A 369 -9.46 7.19 -5.82
CA MET A 369 -8.67 8.37 -5.47
C MET A 369 -8.39 9.26 -6.69
N GLY A 370 -8.12 8.67 -7.84
CA GLY A 370 -8.02 9.39 -9.12
C GLY A 370 -9.34 10.09 -9.50
N LEU A 371 -10.47 9.41 -9.32
CA LEU A 371 -11.82 9.94 -9.57
C LEU A 371 -12.13 11.13 -8.64
N MET A 372 -11.84 11.03 -7.34
CA MET A 372 -12.02 12.14 -6.39
C MET A 372 -11.24 13.38 -6.82
N LYS A 373 -9.98 13.22 -7.23
CA LYS A 373 -9.16 14.32 -7.78
C LYS A 373 -9.75 14.88 -9.08
N ALA A 374 -10.36 14.04 -9.91
CA ALA A 374 -11.03 14.47 -11.13
C ALA A 374 -12.26 15.32 -10.81
N VAL A 375 -13.09 14.93 -9.85
CA VAL A 375 -14.28 15.68 -9.41
C VAL A 375 -13.89 17.07 -8.91
N GLU A 376 -12.87 17.18 -8.06
CA GLU A 376 -12.38 18.48 -7.57
C GLU A 376 -11.89 19.40 -8.71
N LYS A 377 -11.29 18.81 -9.73
CA LYS A 377 -10.70 19.54 -10.86
C LYS A 377 -11.59 19.63 -12.09
N PHE A 378 -12.81 19.11 -12.06
CA PHE A 378 -13.68 19.17 -13.22
C PHE A 378 -14.19 20.59 -13.51
N GLU A 379 -14.42 20.91 -14.78
CA GLU A 379 -14.95 22.20 -15.24
C GLU A 379 -16.06 21.96 -16.27
N TYR A 380 -17.30 22.10 -15.84
CA TYR A 380 -18.45 21.86 -16.71
C TYR A 380 -18.58 22.91 -17.84
N ARG A 381 -18.02 24.12 -17.67
CA ARG A 381 -18.08 25.23 -18.65
C ARG A 381 -17.32 24.93 -19.94
N ARG A 382 -16.36 24.01 -19.93
CA ARG A 382 -15.63 23.58 -21.14
C ARG A 382 -16.47 22.71 -22.08
N GLY A 383 -17.63 22.23 -21.63
CA GLY A 383 -18.58 21.48 -22.46
C GLY A 383 -18.26 19.99 -22.66
N TYR A 384 -17.10 19.50 -22.23
CA TYR A 384 -16.75 18.07 -22.29
C TYR A 384 -17.53 17.25 -21.25
N LYS A 385 -17.80 15.98 -21.56
CA LYS A 385 -18.41 15.03 -20.60
C LYS A 385 -17.45 14.74 -19.45
N PHE A 386 -18.00 14.51 -18.25
CA PHE A 386 -17.18 14.22 -17.07
C PHE A 386 -16.36 12.94 -17.25
N SER A 387 -16.96 11.89 -17.82
CA SER A 387 -16.29 10.61 -18.07
C SER A 387 -15.00 10.73 -18.91
N THR A 388 -14.99 11.59 -19.94
CA THR A 388 -13.80 11.82 -20.76
C THR A 388 -12.64 12.38 -19.93
N TYR A 389 -12.94 13.35 -19.06
CA TYR A 389 -11.96 13.98 -18.19
C TYR A 389 -11.50 13.04 -17.06
N ALA A 390 -12.44 12.38 -16.39
CA ALA A 390 -12.17 11.47 -15.28
C ALA A 390 -11.32 10.26 -15.71
N THR A 391 -11.55 9.74 -16.93
CA THR A 391 -10.78 8.61 -17.47
C THR A 391 -9.27 8.83 -17.41
N TRP A 392 -8.80 10.06 -17.68
CA TRP A 392 -7.37 10.38 -17.63
C TRP A 392 -6.82 10.31 -16.20
N TRP A 393 -7.51 10.92 -15.23
CA TRP A 393 -7.10 10.92 -13.82
C TRP A 393 -7.14 9.54 -13.20
N ILE A 394 -8.18 8.75 -13.52
CA ILE A 394 -8.31 7.36 -13.04
C ILE A 394 -7.17 6.51 -13.60
N ARG A 395 -6.91 6.58 -14.92
CA ARG A 395 -5.82 5.84 -15.56
C ARG A 395 -4.47 6.22 -14.98
N GLN A 396 -4.22 7.51 -14.78
CA GLN A 396 -2.96 8.02 -14.22
C GLN A 396 -2.75 7.51 -12.79
N ALA A 397 -3.79 7.53 -11.95
CA ALA A 397 -3.70 7.04 -10.58
C ALA A 397 -3.41 5.54 -10.53
N ILE A 398 -4.15 4.73 -11.30
CA ILE A 398 -3.96 3.28 -11.38
C ILE A 398 -2.56 2.93 -11.89
N THR A 399 -2.13 3.54 -13.01
CA THR A 399 -0.82 3.26 -13.61
C THR A 399 0.32 3.64 -12.66
N ARG A 400 0.16 4.75 -11.94
CA ARG A 400 1.13 5.20 -10.94
C ARG A 400 1.19 4.27 -9.73
N SER A 401 0.05 3.83 -9.20
CA SER A 401 0.02 2.87 -8.09
C SER A 401 0.68 1.54 -8.47
N ILE A 402 0.39 1.02 -9.67
CA ILE A 402 1.04 -0.19 -10.17
C ILE A 402 2.57 -0.01 -10.21
N ALA A 403 3.04 1.13 -10.72
CA ALA A 403 4.46 1.42 -10.76
C ALA A 403 5.06 1.56 -9.35
N ASP A 404 4.31 2.15 -8.41
CA ASP A 404 4.82 2.47 -7.08
C ASP A 404 4.78 1.30 -6.09
N GLN A 405 3.80 0.39 -6.20
CA GLN A 405 3.44 -0.62 -5.20
C GLN A 405 3.41 -2.08 -5.71
N ALA A 406 3.30 -2.34 -7.02
CA ALA A 406 3.06 -3.71 -7.51
C ALA A 406 4.28 -4.65 -7.44
N ARG A 407 5.46 -4.13 -7.06
CA ARG A 407 6.70 -4.93 -6.92
C ARG A 407 7.17 -4.89 -5.48
N THR A 408 7.67 -6.03 -4.98
CA THR A 408 8.30 -6.16 -3.66
C THR A 408 9.49 -5.21 -3.50
N ILE A 409 10.32 -5.11 -4.55
CA ILE A 409 11.41 -4.14 -4.63
C ILE A 409 10.94 -2.97 -5.47
N ARG A 410 10.79 -1.80 -4.84
CA ARG A 410 10.31 -0.58 -5.48
C ARG A 410 11.30 -0.09 -6.54
N ILE A 411 10.80 0.12 -7.75
CA ILE A 411 11.54 0.73 -8.87
C ILE A 411 10.96 2.12 -9.15
N PRO A 412 11.78 3.17 -9.39
CA PRO A 412 11.26 4.48 -9.75
C PRO A 412 10.38 4.46 -11.02
N VAL A 413 9.35 5.31 -11.07
CA VAL A 413 8.35 5.32 -12.17
C VAL A 413 8.99 5.48 -13.55
N HIS A 414 9.95 6.39 -13.72
CA HIS A 414 10.63 6.59 -15.01
C HIS A 414 11.38 5.34 -15.49
N MET A 415 11.92 4.54 -14.57
CA MET A 415 12.59 3.28 -14.90
C MET A 415 11.58 2.21 -15.33
N ILE A 416 10.38 2.21 -14.75
CA ILE A 416 9.29 1.30 -15.16
C ILE A 416 8.75 1.70 -16.53
N GLU A 417 8.67 3.00 -16.84
CA GLU A 417 8.34 3.48 -18.18
C GLU A 417 9.36 3.02 -19.21
N THR A 418 10.67 3.12 -18.91
CA THR A 418 11.72 2.60 -19.80
C THR A 418 11.65 1.09 -19.94
N LEU A 419 11.38 0.36 -18.85
CA LEU A 419 11.23 -1.10 -18.88
C LEU A 419 10.05 -1.53 -19.75
N ASN A 420 8.90 -0.87 -19.64
CA ASN A 420 7.74 -1.18 -20.49
C ASN A 420 8.03 -0.92 -21.97
N LYS A 421 8.82 0.12 -22.29
CA LYS A 421 9.30 0.36 -23.66
C LYS A 421 10.23 -0.76 -24.14
N VAL A 422 11.21 -1.14 -23.33
CA VAL A 422 12.11 -2.28 -23.62
C VAL A 422 11.30 -3.55 -23.89
N MET A 423 10.35 -3.88 -23.02
CA MET A 423 9.47 -5.05 -23.20
C MET A 423 8.58 -4.95 -24.45
N GLN A 424 8.13 -3.75 -24.81
CA GLN A 424 7.33 -3.53 -26.01
C GLN A 424 8.16 -3.71 -27.29
N VAL A 425 9.37 -3.15 -27.33
CA VAL A 425 10.33 -3.34 -28.43
C VAL A 425 10.73 -4.79 -28.53
N GLN A 426 11.07 -5.43 -27.42
CA GLN A 426 11.39 -6.87 -27.38
C GLN A 426 10.26 -7.73 -27.97
N LYS A 427 9.00 -7.42 -27.64
CA LYS A 427 7.85 -8.13 -28.21
C LYS A 427 7.68 -7.87 -29.71
N GLN A 428 7.96 -6.66 -30.17
CA GLN A 428 7.92 -6.32 -31.59
C GLN A 428 9.03 -7.06 -32.36
N LEU A 429 10.27 -7.01 -31.88
CA LEU A 429 11.41 -7.71 -32.49
C LEU A 429 11.21 -9.23 -32.49
N LEU A 430 10.62 -9.79 -31.44
CA LEU A 430 10.26 -11.22 -31.41
C LEU A 430 9.25 -11.57 -32.53
N GLN A 431 8.32 -10.67 -32.84
CA GLN A 431 7.36 -10.87 -33.93
C GLN A 431 8.02 -10.73 -35.31
N GLU A 432 9.01 -9.85 -35.45
CA GLU A 432 9.72 -9.59 -36.72
C GLU A 432 10.79 -10.65 -37.03
N PHE A 433 11.60 -11.04 -36.04
CA PHE A 433 12.71 -11.99 -36.20
C PHE A 433 12.34 -13.45 -35.90
N GLY A 434 11.26 -13.69 -35.14
CA GLY A 434 10.81 -15.03 -34.79
C GLY A 434 11.66 -15.75 -33.72
N HIS A 435 12.64 -15.07 -33.11
CA HIS A 435 13.41 -15.55 -31.96
C HIS A 435 13.42 -14.52 -30.83
N GLU A 436 13.83 -14.92 -29.63
CA GLU A 436 14.06 -13.97 -28.54
C GLU A 436 15.19 -13.01 -28.93
N PRO A 437 14.97 -11.68 -28.93
CA PRO A 437 15.96 -10.73 -29.40
C PRO A 437 17.09 -10.57 -28.39
N THR A 438 18.30 -10.35 -28.90
CA THR A 438 19.47 -10.14 -28.06
C THR A 438 19.45 -8.74 -27.42
N PRO A 439 20.11 -8.52 -26.27
CA PRO A 439 20.20 -7.18 -25.67
C PRO A 439 20.83 -6.14 -26.61
N ASP A 440 21.69 -6.57 -27.54
CA ASP A 440 22.32 -5.74 -28.55
C ASP A 440 21.30 -5.25 -29.59
N GLU A 441 20.47 -6.16 -30.12
CA GLU A 441 19.39 -5.81 -31.07
C GLU A 441 18.37 -4.84 -30.46
N VAL A 442 18.00 -5.05 -29.19
CA VAL A 442 17.07 -4.17 -28.49
C VAL A 442 17.71 -2.79 -28.24
N ALA A 443 19.02 -2.76 -27.97
CA ALA A 443 19.77 -1.52 -27.76
C ALA A 443 19.87 -0.68 -29.03
N ASP A 444 20.11 -1.33 -30.18
CA ASP A 444 20.17 -0.68 -31.49
C ASP A 444 18.83 -0.05 -31.87
N GLU A 445 17.72 -0.79 -31.70
CA GLU A 445 16.37 -0.27 -32.00
C GLU A 445 15.98 0.89 -31.07
N MET A 446 16.34 0.80 -29.78
CA MET A 446 16.04 1.84 -28.80
C MET A 446 17.02 3.02 -28.80
N ASN A 447 18.12 2.96 -29.56
CA ASN A 447 19.24 3.90 -29.51
C ASN A 447 19.77 4.14 -28.08
N LEU A 448 19.88 3.06 -27.29
CA LEU A 448 20.41 3.08 -25.92
C LEU A 448 21.69 2.27 -25.84
N PRO A 449 22.61 2.56 -24.90
CA PRO A 449 23.77 1.70 -24.67
C PRO A 449 23.35 0.29 -24.24
N VAL A 450 24.02 -0.74 -24.78
CA VAL A 450 23.78 -2.16 -24.45
C VAL A 450 23.80 -2.41 -22.95
N GLU A 451 24.81 -1.88 -22.24
CA GLU A 451 24.93 -2.00 -20.78
C GLU A 451 23.67 -1.52 -20.04
N ARG A 452 23.06 -0.44 -20.54
CA ARG A 452 21.86 0.13 -19.94
C ARG A 452 20.65 -0.77 -20.14
N VAL A 453 20.50 -1.36 -21.33
CA VAL A 453 19.43 -2.33 -21.63
C VAL A 453 19.60 -3.59 -20.77
N GLN A 454 20.83 -4.11 -20.66
CA GLN A 454 21.13 -5.26 -19.79
C GLN A 454 20.80 -4.98 -18.32
N GLN A 455 21.12 -3.78 -17.80
CA GLN A 455 20.74 -3.38 -16.45
C GLN A 455 19.20 -3.35 -16.28
N ILE A 456 18.47 -2.80 -17.26
CA ILE A 456 17.00 -2.75 -17.21
C ILE A 456 16.40 -4.16 -17.25
N MET A 457 16.94 -5.06 -18.08
CA MET A 457 16.52 -6.46 -18.14
C MET A 457 16.79 -7.20 -16.82
N LYS A 458 17.94 -6.97 -16.18
CA LYS A 458 18.22 -7.51 -14.84
C LYS A 458 17.22 -6.99 -13.79
N MET A 459 16.88 -5.71 -13.83
CA MET A 459 15.88 -5.12 -12.94
C MET A 459 14.45 -5.62 -13.20
N ALA A 460 14.17 -6.15 -14.40
CA ALA A 460 12.84 -6.64 -14.75
C ALA A 460 12.47 -7.93 -14.02
N GLN A 461 13.46 -8.72 -13.61
CA GLN A 461 13.29 -10.00 -12.91
C GLN A 461 12.53 -9.82 -11.59
N GLN A 462 11.54 -10.67 -11.35
CA GLN A 462 10.78 -10.69 -10.10
C GLN A 462 11.44 -11.65 -9.10
N PRO A 463 11.48 -11.31 -7.80
CA PRO A 463 11.96 -12.24 -6.79
C PRO A 463 11.06 -13.47 -6.72
N ILE A 464 11.67 -14.63 -6.54
CA ILE A 464 10.99 -15.92 -6.41
C ILE A 464 10.72 -16.16 -4.91
N SER A 465 9.62 -16.86 -4.58
CA SER A 465 9.33 -17.23 -3.21
C SER A 465 10.32 -18.28 -2.71
N LEU A 466 10.78 -18.13 -1.47
CA LEU A 466 11.62 -19.16 -0.81
C LEU A 466 10.87 -20.48 -0.60
N GLN A 467 9.54 -20.41 -0.51
CA GLN A 467 8.67 -21.57 -0.34
C GLN A 467 8.27 -22.21 -1.67
N SER A 468 8.77 -21.71 -2.81
CA SER A 468 8.53 -22.37 -4.08
C SER A 468 9.12 -23.78 -4.02
N PRO A 469 8.31 -24.84 -4.24
CA PRO A 469 8.80 -26.20 -4.21
C PRO A 469 9.82 -26.41 -5.34
N VAL A 470 10.84 -27.22 -5.08
CA VAL A 470 11.87 -27.57 -6.05
C VAL A 470 11.78 -29.05 -6.37
N GLY A 471 11.37 -29.37 -7.59
CA GLY A 471 11.14 -30.76 -8.04
C GLY A 471 9.70 -31.24 -7.80
N ASP A 472 9.48 -32.55 -7.92
CA ASP A 472 8.16 -33.19 -7.80
C ASP A 472 7.81 -33.62 -6.35
N GLY A 473 8.73 -33.42 -5.40
CA GLY A 473 8.51 -33.73 -3.98
C GLY A 473 8.07 -32.49 -3.21
N ASP A 474 7.00 -32.61 -2.41
CA ASP A 474 6.46 -31.52 -1.59
C ASP A 474 7.36 -31.13 -0.40
N ASP A 475 8.39 -31.92 -0.09
CA ASP A 475 9.23 -31.73 1.11
C ASP A 475 10.42 -30.78 0.91
N THR A 476 10.80 -30.45 -0.33
CA THR A 476 11.98 -29.62 -0.60
C THR A 476 11.61 -28.26 -1.16
N SER A 477 11.93 -27.20 -0.42
CA SER A 477 11.69 -25.82 -0.82
C SER A 477 12.95 -25.14 -1.35
N PHE A 478 12.79 -24.07 -2.14
CA PHE A 478 13.92 -23.29 -2.64
C PHE A 478 14.79 -22.72 -1.51
N GLY A 479 14.17 -22.37 -0.38
CA GLY A 479 14.85 -21.83 0.79
C GLY A 479 15.89 -22.78 1.39
N ASP A 480 15.68 -24.08 1.29
CA ASP A 480 16.56 -25.11 1.87
C ASP A 480 17.93 -25.17 1.17
N PHE A 481 18.03 -24.64 -0.05
CA PHE A 481 19.27 -24.59 -0.83
C PHE A 481 20.09 -23.31 -0.64
N ILE A 482 19.58 -22.34 0.12
CA ILE A 482 20.27 -21.06 0.30
C ILE A 482 21.23 -21.17 1.49
N GLU A 483 22.53 -21.21 1.20
CA GLU A 483 23.58 -21.17 2.21
C GLU A 483 23.63 -19.81 2.94
N ASP A 484 23.85 -19.84 4.26
CA ASP A 484 24.12 -18.63 5.04
C ASP A 484 25.61 -18.27 4.97
N LYS A 485 25.94 -17.23 4.19
CA LYS A 485 27.31 -16.71 4.03
C LYS A 485 27.79 -15.85 5.19
N SER A 486 26.90 -15.47 6.09
CA SER A 486 27.25 -14.66 7.26
C SER A 486 27.68 -15.49 8.45
N ALA A 487 27.35 -16.78 8.46
CA ALA A 487 27.80 -17.72 9.48
C ALA A 487 29.32 -17.89 9.40
N GLU A 488 30.00 -17.63 10.52
CA GLU A 488 31.43 -17.87 10.65
C GLU A 488 31.69 -19.37 10.59
N ASN A 489 32.48 -19.81 9.61
CA ASN A 489 32.87 -21.21 9.52
C ASN A 489 33.73 -21.58 10.75
N PRO A 490 33.39 -22.64 11.51
CA PRO A 490 34.19 -23.10 12.64
C PRO A 490 35.65 -23.38 12.26
N TYR A 491 35.90 -23.81 11.02
CA TYR A 491 37.25 -24.00 10.50
C TYR A 491 38.03 -22.67 10.47
N ASP A 492 37.44 -21.63 9.90
CA ASP A 492 38.08 -20.30 9.79
C ASP A 492 38.32 -19.70 11.19
N MET A 493 37.36 -19.85 12.11
CA MET A 493 37.49 -19.38 13.49
C MET A 493 38.61 -20.09 14.26
N THR A 494 38.76 -21.39 14.07
CA THR A 494 39.88 -22.14 14.66
C THR A 494 41.22 -21.74 14.03
N ALA A 495 41.26 -21.53 12.71
CA ALA A 495 42.45 -21.05 12.00
C ALA A 495 42.87 -19.65 12.50
N PHE A 496 41.94 -18.72 12.65
CA PHE A 496 42.22 -17.38 13.20
C PHE A 496 42.69 -17.42 14.66
N SER A 497 42.12 -18.32 15.48
CA SER A 497 42.53 -18.49 16.87
C SER A 497 43.94 -19.07 16.98
N LEU A 498 44.27 -20.09 16.19
CA LEU A 498 45.60 -20.68 16.10
C LEU A 498 46.64 -19.69 15.57
N LEU A 499 46.29 -18.90 14.55
CA LEU A 499 47.14 -17.83 14.02
C LEU A 499 47.43 -16.79 15.11
N ARG A 500 46.42 -16.37 15.86
CA ARG A 500 46.58 -15.41 16.96
C ARG A 500 47.54 -15.93 18.03
N GLU A 501 47.38 -17.17 18.46
CA GLU A 501 48.28 -17.82 19.42
C GLU A 501 49.72 -17.85 18.91
N LYS A 502 49.94 -18.25 17.64
CA LYS A 502 51.28 -18.29 17.04
C LYS A 502 51.90 -16.92 16.83
N ILE A 503 51.10 -15.90 16.53
CA ILE A 503 51.58 -14.51 16.48
C ILE A 503 52.06 -14.06 17.87
N ILE A 504 51.34 -14.41 18.94
CA ILE A 504 51.74 -14.09 20.31
C ILE A 504 53.06 -14.80 20.65
N ASP A 505 53.20 -16.09 20.34
CA ASP A 505 54.44 -16.87 20.54
C ASP A 505 55.66 -16.20 19.85
N VAL A 506 55.49 -15.74 18.61
CA VAL A 506 56.56 -15.07 17.86
C VAL A 506 56.86 -13.68 18.43
N LEU A 507 55.85 -12.94 18.87
CA LEU A 507 56.00 -11.63 19.49
C LEU A 507 56.73 -11.70 20.84
N ASP A 508 56.59 -12.79 21.59
CA ASP A 508 57.30 -13.02 22.85
C ASP A 508 58.80 -13.23 22.67
N SER A 509 59.23 -13.62 21.47
CA SER A 509 60.66 -13.69 21.11
C SER A 509 61.30 -12.31 20.86
N LEU A 510 60.52 -11.23 20.77
CA LEU A 510 60.99 -9.86 20.65
C LEU A 510 61.25 -9.25 22.03
N THR A 511 61.97 -8.13 22.06
CA THR A 511 62.13 -7.40 23.33
C THR A 511 60.79 -6.81 23.78
N GLU A 512 60.55 -6.69 25.09
CA GLU A 512 59.27 -6.21 25.64
C GLU A 512 58.84 -4.84 25.07
N ARG A 513 59.81 -3.99 24.73
CA ARG A 513 59.58 -2.69 24.09
C ARG A 513 59.18 -2.79 22.62
N GLU A 514 59.75 -3.74 21.88
CA GLU A 514 59.38 -4.01 20.47
C GLU A 514 57.99 -4.68 20.40
N ARG A 515 57.72 -5.66 21.27
CA ARG A 515 56.43 -6.35 21.38
C ARG A 515 55.29 -5.37 21.65
N ARG A 516 55.44 -4.52 22.68
CA ARG A 516 54.38 -3.55 23.03
C ARG A 516 54.15 -2.48 21.96
N VAL A 517 55.19 -2.07 21.22
CA VAL A 517 55.03 -1.14 20.09
C VAL A 517 54.22 -1.79 18.97
N LEU A 518 54.50 -3.05 18.61
CA LEU A 518 53.74 -3.77 17.58
C LEU A 518 52.31 -4.08 18.02
N SER A 519 52.10 -4.53 19.27
CA SER A 519 50.77 -4.88 19.78
C SER A 519 49.83 -3.67 19.80
N LEU A 520 50.33 -2.50 20.22
CA LEU A 520 49.56 -1.25 20.24
C LEU A 520 49.38 -0.65 18.84
N ARG A 521 50.35 -0.83 17.94
CA ARG A 521 50.27 -0.30 16.58
C ARG A 521 49.22 -1.04 15.76
N PHE A 522 49.21 -2.37 15.84
CA PHE A 522 48.31 -3.24 15.08
C PHE A 522 47.05 -3.65 15.85
N GLY A 523 46.89 -3.24 17.11
CA GLY A 523 45.70 -3.52 17.91
C GLY A 523 45.51 -5.00 18.22
N LEU A 524 46.60 -5.76 18.42
CA LEU A 524 46.55 -7.23 18.55
C LEU A 524 45.91 -7.72 19.86
N ILE A 525 45.66 -6.82 20.83
CA ILE A 525 45.12 -7.15 22.15
C ILE A 525 43.71 -6.57 22.31
N ASP A 526 43.52 -5.30 21.98
CA ASP A 526 42.29 -4.54 22.17
C ASP A 526 41.48 -4.34 20.87
N GLY A 527 42.00 -4.77 19.72
CA GLY A 527 41.36 -4.62 18.40
C GLY A 527 41.51 -3.22 17.79
N TYR A 528 42.15 -2.27 18.50
CA TYR A 528 42.27 -0.88 18.06
C TYR A 528 43.70 -0.56 17.61
N SER A 529 43.88 -0.32 16.30
CA SER A 529 45.16 0.16 15.78
C SER A 529 45.41 1.62 16.20
N ARG A 530 46.59 1.91 16.78
CA ARG A 530 46.97 3.26 17.23
C ARG A 530 47.96 3.90 16.25
N THR A 531 47.95 5.22 16.14
CA THR A 531 48.90 5.93 15.28
C THR A 531 50.31 5.97 15.89
N LEU A 532 51.34 6.14 15.06
CA LEU A 532 52.74 6.23 15.54
C LEU A 532 52.96 7.36 16.54
N GLU A 533 52.17 8.43 16.45
CA GLU A 533 52.23 9.56 17.36
C GLU A 533 51.58 9.25 18.72
N GLU A 534 50.43 8.57 18.72
CA GLU A 534 49.75 8.10 19.93
C GLU A 534 50.60 7.08 20.69
N VAL A 535 51.20 6.12 19.98
CA VAL A 535 52.15 5.16 20.56
C VAL A 535 53.38 5.91 21.08
N GLY A 536 53.88 6.92 20.36
CA GLY A 536 54.99 7.78 20.80
C GLY A 536 54.71 8.49 22.12
N LYS A 537 53.49 9.04 22.28
CA LYS A 537 53.05 9.68 23.52
C LYS A 537 53.06 8.70 24.70
N GLN A 538 52.63 7.45 24.50
CA GLN A 538 52.59 6.42 25.56
C GLN A 538 53.99 5.97 26.00
N PHE A 539 54.93 5.83 25.07
CA PHE A 539 56.32 5.47 25.39
C PHE A 539 57.21 6.68 25.74
N ARG A 540 56.65 7.90 25.73
CA ARG A 540 57.38 9.18 25.90
C ARG A 540 58.56 9.30 24.92
N VAL A 541 58.32 8.99 23.65
CA VAL A 541 59.33 9.08 22.58
C VAL A 541 58.75 9.75 21.34
N THR A 542 59.62 10.30 20.49
CA THR A 542 59.21 10.89 19.22
C THR A 542 58.59 9.85 18.29
N ARG A 543 57.65 10.30 17.45
CA ARG A 543 57.01 9.50 16.39
C ARG A 543 58.03 8.73 15.55
N GLU A 544 59.11 9.41 15.14
CA GLU A 544 60.15 8.81 14.29
C GLU A 544 60.90 7.67 15.01
N ARG A 545 61.06 7.77 16.33
CA ARG A 545 61.69 6.70 17.10
C ARG A 545 60.80 5.46 17.21
N ILE A 546 59.48 5.62 17.29
CA ILE A 546 58.54 4.48 17.24
C ILE A 546 58.60 3.81 15.86
N ARG A 547 58.64 4.58 14.77
CA ARG A 547 58.81 4.06 13.40
C ARG A 547 60.09 3.22 13.26
N GLN A 548 61.21 3.69 13.84
CA GLN A 548 62.46 2.93 13.85
C GLN A 548 62.35 1.61 14.63
N ILE A 549 61.69 1.63 15.80
CA ILE A 549 61.48 0.42 16.62
C ILE A 549 60.59 -0.58 15.88
N GLU A 550 59.51 -0.11 15.24
CA GLU A 550 58.62 -0.91 14.40
C GLU A 550 59.39 -1.56 13.23
N ALA A 551 60.13 -0.78 12.45
CA ALA A 551 60.91 -1.30 11.32
C ALA A 551 61.95 -2.34 11.77
N LYS A 552 62.59 -2.11 12.92
CA LYS A 552 63.53 -3.07 13.51
C LYS A 552 62.84 -4.35 13.98
N ALA A 553 61.67 -4.24 14.60
CA ALA A 553 60.87 -5.37 15.06
C ALA A 553 60.35 -6.21 13.88
N LEU A 554 59.83 -5.57 12.82
CA LEU A 554 59.41 -6.24 11.59
C LEU A 554 60.59 -6.94 10.89
N ARG A 555 61.77 -6.31 10.83
CA ARG A 555 62.99 -6.94 10.29
C ARG A 555 63.39 -8.18 11.09
N LYS A 556 63.24 -8.14 12.41
CA LYS A 556 63.47 -9.28 13.31
C LYS A 556 62.43 -10.40 13.15
N MET A 557 61.18 -10.09 12.83
CA MET A 557 60.14 -11.10 12.54
C MET A 557 60.34 -11.75 11.17
N ARG A 558 60.90 -11.02 10.20
CA ARG A 558 61.25 -11.55 8.86
C ARG A 558 62.43 -12.54 8.86
N HIS A 559 63.05 -12.82 10.00
CA HIS A 559 64.13 -13.80 10.07
C HIS A 559 63.60 -15.23 9.79
N PRO A 560 64.30 -16.06 8.98
CA PRO A 560 63.84 -17.39 8.57
C PRO A 560 63.34 -18.30 9.70
N THR A 561 63.94 -18.23 10.89
CA THR A 561 63.54 -19.02 12.06
C THR A 561 62.15 -18.67 12.58
N ARG A 562 61.76 -17.38 12.54
CA ARG A 562 60.47 -16.89 13.06
C ARG A 562 59.39 -16.91 11.98
N ILE A 563 59.74 -16.56 10.74
CA ILE A 563 58.79 -16.61 9.62
C ILE A 563 58.33 -18.05 9.33
N ARG A 564 59.18 -19.07 9.53
CA ARG A 564 58.79 -20.49 9.40
C ARG A 564 57.64 -20.89 10.32
N GLN A 565 57.52 -20.28 11.50
CA GLN A 565 56.42 -20.55 12.44
C GLN A 565 55.09 -19.94 11.97
N LEU A 566 55.14 -18.91 11.11
CA LEU A 566 53.97 -18.22 10.57
C LEU A 566 53.67 -18.59 9.11
N HIS A 567 54.62 -19.22 8.40
CA HIS A 567 54.50 -19.53 6.97
C HIS A 567 53.30 -20.43 6.65
N GLY A 568 52.96 -21.38 7.52
CA GLY A 568 51.82 -22.29 7.32
C GLY A 568 50.45 -21.61 7.28
N PHE A 569 50.33 -20.36 7.77
CA PHE A 569 49.09 -19.58 7.72
C PHE A 569 49.01 -18.67 6.49
N PHE A 570 50.13 -18.39 5.81
CA PHE A 570 50.15 -17.62 4.56
C PHE A 570 49.68 -18.44 3.36
N ASP A 571 49.90 -19.76 3.38
CA ASP A 571 49.50 -20.65 2.29
C ASP A 571 47.97 -20.90 2.28
N ALA A 572 47.31 -20.84 3.44
CA ALA A 572 45.85 -20.88 3.56
C ALA A 572 45.20 -19.64 2.92
N GLU A 573 45.75 -18.45 3.16
CA GLU A 573 45.27 -17.21 2.52
C GLU A 573 45.58 -17.11 1.02
N GLN A 574 46.58 -17.83 0.48
CA GLN A 574 46.82 -17.83 -0.97
C GLN A 574 45.80 -18.67 -1.73
N ILE A 575 45.29 -19.74 -1.12
CA ILE A 575 44.22 -20.56 -1.72
C ILE A 575 42.90 -19.77 -1.69
N ASP A 576 42.59 -19.09 -0.59
CA ASP A 576 41.41 -18.23 -0.49
C ASP A 576 41.55 -16.93 -1.29
N ASN A 577 42.73 -16.32 -1.37
CA ASN A 577 42.94 -15.16 -2.25
C ASN A 577 42.91 -15.56 -3.72
N ALA A 578 43.37 -16.75 -4.11
CA ALA A 578 43.25 -17.24 -5.47
C ALA A 578 41.80 -17.60 -5.82
N GLN A 579 41.05 -18.21 -4.90
CA GLN A 579 39.61 -18.46 -5.06
C GLN A 579 38.78 -17.18 -5.06
N ASN A 580 39.14 -16.20 -4.22
CA ASN A 580 38.54 -14.86 -4.23
C ASN A 580 38.93 -14.09 -5.50
N LEU A 581 40.17 -14.18 -5.99
CA LEU A 581 40.56 -13.62 -7.29
C LEU A 581 39.80 -14.29 -8.43
N LEU A 582 39.61 -15.62 -8.38
CA LEU A 582 38.86 -16.36 -9.40
C LEU A 582 37.36 -16.05 -9.34
N GLN A 583 36.78 -15.88 -8.15
CA GLN A 583 35.41 -15.39 -7.97
C GLN A 583 35.27 -13.92 -8.38
N GLN A 584 36.28 -13.09 -8.15
CA GLN A 584 36.31 -11.69 -8.55
C GLN A 584 36.46 -11.56 -10.06
N VAL A 585 37.35 -12.33 -10.69
CA VAL A 585 37.48 -12.45 -12.15
C VAL A 585 36.24 -13.10 -12.78
N ALA A 586 35.55 -14.03 -12.10
CA ALA A 586 34.28 -14.58 -12.56
C ALA A 586 33.11 -13.59 -12.40
N ARG A 587 33.14 -12.74 -11.36
CA ARG A 587 32.22 -11.61 -11.18
C ARG A 587 32.47 -10.51 -12.21
N GLU A 588 33.72 -10.21 -12.51
CA GLU A 588 34.15 -9.22 -13.51
C GLU A 588 33.92 -9.72 -14.95
N LYS A 589 34.12 -11.01 -15.24
CA LYS A 589 33.70 -11.65 -16.51
C LYS A 589 32.17 -11.70 -16.67
N LYS A 590 31.41 -11.84 -15.58
CA LYS A 590 29.94 -11.67 -15.58
C LYS A 590 29.50 -10.20 -15.63
N ALA A 591 30.41 -9.26 -15.35
CA ALA A 591 30.19 -7.82 -15.40
C ALA A 591 30.67 -7.17 -16.72
N GLY A 592 31.30 -7.93 -17.63
CA GLY A 592 31.60 -7.47 -18.99
C GLY A 592 32.78 -6.51 -19.12
N GLU A 593 33.62 -6.34 -18.09
CA GLU A 593 34.80 -5.46 -18.20
C GLU A 593 36.03 -6.23 -18.68
N SER A 594 36.54 -5.86 -19.86
CA SER A 594 37.81 -6.34 -20.40
C SER A 594 38.98 -5.70 -19.66
N ILE A 595 39.85 -6.50 -19.02
CA ILE A 595 41.07 -5.98 -18.40
C ILE A 595 42.31 -6.55 -19.09
N ILE A 596 43.11 -5.63 -19.65
CA ILE A 596 44.48 -5.85 -20.13
C ILE A 596 45.37 -6.08 -18.90
N PRO A 597 46.20 -7.13 -18.85
CA PRO A 597 47.04 -7.38 -17.68
C PRO A 597 48.18 -6.37 -17.60
N PRO A 598 48.58 -5.93 -16.38
CA PRO A 598 49.70 -5.02 -16.19
C PRO A 598 51.01 -5.72 -16.57
N SER A 599 51.74 -5.09 -17.50
CA SER A 599 53.09 -5.48 -17.90
C SER A 599 54.04 -5.36 -16.72
N GLY A 600 54.51 -6.48 -16.15
CA GLY A 600 55.53 -6.38 -15.11
C GLY A 600 55.87 -7.61 -14.29
N ILE A 601 55.69 -8.86 -14.76
CA ILE A 601 56.36 -10.02 -14.15
C ILE A 601 56.70 -11.04 -15.25
N GLN A 602 57.78 -10.78 -15.99
CA GLN A 602 58.50 -11.81 -16.74
C GLN A 602 59.97 -11.75 -16.31
N SER A 603 60.35 -12.60 -15.36
CA SER A 603 61.69 -13.21 -15.26
C SER A 603 61.90 -13.82 -13.87
N ALA A 604 61.46 -15.06 -13.70
CA ALA A 604 62.12 -16.09 -12.88
C ALA A 604 61.25 -17.35 -12.92
N PHE A 605 61.89 -18.52 -12.90
CA PHE A 605 61.31 -19.87 -12.91
C PHE A 605 61.01 -20.46 -14.29
N ASN A 606 62.09 -20.88 -14.95
CA ASN A 606 62.07 -22.08 -15.78
C ASN A 606 63.19 -23.01 -15.31
N PRO A 607 62.88 -24.16 -14.68
CA PRO A 607 63.82 -25.26 -14.66
C PRO A 607 63.10 -26.58 -15.04
N PHE A 608 62.84 -26.74 -16.34
CA PHE A 608 62.76 -28.08 -16.94
C PHE A 608 63.50 -28.08 -18.27
N GLY A 609 64.84 -28.19 -18.17
CA GLY A 609 65.70 -28.58 -19.27
C GLY A 609 65.93 -30.09 -19.24
N LYS A 610 65.41 -30.77 -20.26
CA LYS A 610 65.56 -32.20 -20.53
C LYS A 610 67.01 -32.70 -20.40
N ARG A 611 67.21 -33.79 -19.69
CA ARG A 611 67.80 -35.03 -20.23
C ARG A 611 67.09 -36.22 -19.64
#